data_AF-A0A443RFT2-F1
#
_entry.id   AF-A0A443RFT2-F1
#
_cell.length_a   1.000
_cell.length_b   1.000
_cell.length_c   1.000
_cell.angle_alpha   90.00
_cell.angle_beta   90.00
_cell.angle_gamma   90.00
#
_symmetry.space_group_name_H-M   'P 1'
#
loop_
_entity.id
_entity.type
_entity.pdbx_description
1 polymer ?
#
loop_
_entity_poly.entity_id
_entity_poly.type
_entity_poly.pdbx_seq_one_letter_code
_entity_poly.pdbx_strand_id
1 'polypeptide(L)'
;TLSLTGVFLCLFVMFISSWYYALAAMIIAGCIYKYIEYRGAEKEWGDGFRGLALSAARYSLLRLEEGPPHTKNWRPQIMVFAKVDPNSLEIKHKKLFTFASQLKAGKGLTLVCTCIEGEFNAVAYSQQQAAKQSITRLMNQERVKGFCNVLVTNNIKDGMSYFIQAAGLGGLRHNCVVLGWPHRWRQSSHSMKKVDVFLHSIKTVISSKLALLIPKGIDYWPDSGDKLGGNIDVWWIVHDGGLLMLLPFLLKQHKTWKNCPLRIFTVAQMQDNSIQMKKDLKAWVYALRIEAEVEVIELTDNDISAYTYERTLRMEQRTEMLKQIQMAEAAGRSGEKTVRFARRKSSGGSSVNMPELPAPETVSPPPTFTVQEATPEPSPEKKVVAKCEDVPNFNASKLMNLKPDEANVKRMHTAVKLNEAIVNKSHASKLVILNLPGIPKSLSPQWSQHYMEFLEVLTEGLERVIMVRGGGREVITIYS
;
A
#
# COMPACT_ATOMS: atom_id res chain seq x y z
N THR A 1 -21.05 22.12 -29.59
CA THR A 1 -22.14 21.52 -30.40
C THR A 1 -22.38 22.29 -31.70
N LEU A 2 -22.42 23.64 -31.69
CA LEU A 2 -22.52 24.44 -32.93
C LEU A 2 -21.38 24.16 -33.93
N SER A 3 -20.12 24.14 -33.48
CA SER A 3 -18.96 23.90 -34.37
C SER A 3 -19.01 22.51 -35.04
N LEU A 4 -19.47 21.48 -34.32
CA LEU A 4 -19.62 20.13 -34.86
C LEU A 4 -20.69 20.10 -35.97
N THR A 5 -21.83 20.77 -35.73
CA THR A 5 -22.93 20.86 -36.70
C THR A 5 -22.48 21.59 -37.96
N GLY A 6 -21.71 22.66 -37.82
CA GLY A 6 -21.10 23.38 -38.94
C GLY A 6 -20.16 22.50 -39.77
N VAL A 7 -19.28 21.73 -39.12
CA VAL A 7 -18.39 20.79 -39.83
C VAL A 7 -19.19 19.74 -40.61
N PHE A 8 -20.24 19.17 -40.02
CA PHE A 8 -21.10 18.20 -40.71
C PHE A 8 -21.80 18.81 -41.93
N LEU A 9 -22.35 20.03 -41.79
CA LEU A 9 -23.00 20.72 -42.90
C LEU A 9 -22.02 21.02 -44.04
N CYS A 10 -20.81 21.49 -43.72
CA CYS A 10 -19.76 21.76 -44.71
C CYS A 10 -19.31 20.49 -45.44
N LEU A 11 -19.10 19.38 -44.72
CA LEU A 11 -18.76 18.10 -45.34
C LEU A 11 -19.90 17.59 -46.24
N PHE A 12 -21.15 17.73 -45.79
CA PHE A 12 -22.33 17.31 -46.56
C PHE A 12 -22.44 18.05 -47.90
N VAL A 13 -22.29 19.38 -47.90
CA VAL A 13 -22.31 20.19 -49.13
C VAL A 13 -21.13 19.85 -50.06
N MET A 14 -19.94 19.62 -49.49
CA MET A 14 -18.74 19.27 -50.26
C MET A 14 -18.90 17.94 -51.02
N PHE A 15 -19.51 16.93 -50.39
CA PHE A 15 -19.76 15.62 -51.00
C PHE A 15 -20.91 15.61 -52.01
N ILE A 16 -21.95 16.42 -51.81
CA ILE A 16 -23.06 16.56 -52.77
C ILE A 16 -22.58 17.18 -54.09
N SER A 17 -21.64 18.12 -54.03
CA SER A 17 -21.13 18.80 -55.25
C SER A 17 -20.28 17.86 -56.11
N SER A 18 -19.21 17.28 -55.56
CA SER A 18 -18.38 16.31 -56.27
C SER A 18 -17.61 15.46 -55.29
N TRP A 19 -18.04 14.22 -55.12
CA TRP A 19 -17.47 13.30 -54.14
C TRP A 19 -16.01 12.93 -54.43
N TYR A 20 -15.60 12.88 -55.70
CA TYR A 20 -14.24 12.48 -56.08
C TYR A 20 -13.22 13.61 -55.86
N TYR A 21 -13.56 14.87 -56.17
CA TYR A 21 -12.70 16.01 -55.84
C TYR A 21 -12.66 16.28 -54.34
N ALA A 22 -13.80 16.13 -53.65
CA ALA A 22 -13.89 16.24 -52.20
C ALA A 22 -12.94 15.25 -51.49
N LEU A 23 -12.93 13.98 -51.94
CA LEU A 23 -12.04 12.95 -51.40
C LEU A 23 -10.56 13.31 -51.65
N ALA A 24 -10.21 13.72 -52.87
CA ALA A 24 -8.84 14.10 -53.22
C ALA A 24 -8.35 15.29 -52.37
N ALA A 25 -9.18 16.33 -52.20
CA ALA A 25 -8.86 17.50 -51.39
C ALA A 25 -8.65 17.14 -49.91
N MET A 26 -9.49 16.26 -49.34
CA MET A 26 -9.32 15.79 -47.96
C MET A 26 -8.03 14.98 -47.77
N ILE A 27 -7.66 14.14 -48.74
CA ILE A 27 -6.41 13.37 -48.69
C ILE A 27 -5.22 14.34 -48.71
N ILE A 28 -5.20 15.31 -49.63
CA ILE A 28 -4.12 16.30 -49.73
C ILE A 28 -4.02 17.12 -48.44
N ALA A 29 -5.15 17.60 -47.90
CA ALA A 29 -5.19 18.34 -46.64
C ALA A 29 -4.69 17.49 -45.46
N GLY A 30 -5.07 16.21 -45.40
CA GLY A 30 -4.59 15.26 -44.40
C GLY A 30 -3.08 15.01 -44.50
N CYS A 31 -2.55 14.87 -45.71
CA CYS A 31 -1.12 14.73 -45.97
C CYS A 31 -0.34 15.99 -45.53
N ILE A 32 -0.84 17.19 -45.87
CA ILE A 32 -0.23 18.45 -45.45
C ILE A 32 -0.25 18.58 -43.92
N TYR A 33 -1.38 18.30 -43.28
CA TYR A 33 -1.50 18.33 -41.83
C TYR A 33 -0.49 17.39 -41.17
N LYS A 34 -0.40 16.14 -41.64
CA LYS A 34 0.56 15.16 -41.11
C LYS A 34 2.01 15.55 -41.38
N TYR A 35 2.29 16.17 -42.52
CA TYR A 35 3.62 16.68 -42.84
C TYR A 35 4.04 17.81 -41.90
N ILE A 36 3.14 18.75 -41.61
CA ILE A 36 3.38 19.84 -40.64
C ILE A 36 3.63 19.26 -39.25
N GLU A 37 2.81 18.30 -38.81
CA GLU A 37 2.97 17.63 -37.52
C GLU A 37 4.34 16.93 -37.40
N TYR A 38 4.75 16.22 -38.46
CA TYR A 38 6.06 15.56 -38.53
C TYR A 38 7.22 16.57 -38.49
N ARG A 39 7.17 17.65 -39.29
CA ARG A 39 8.24 18.66 -39.33
C ARG A 39 8.32 19.46 -38.03
N GLY A 40 7.19 19.70 -37.37
CA GLY A 40 7.15 20.27 -36.03
C GLY A 40 7.87 19.39 -35.02
N ALA A 41 7.54 18.09 -35.00
CA ALA A 41 8.20 17.10 -34.14
C ALA A 41 9.71 16.94 -34.42
N GLU A 42 10.11 16.93 -35.70
CA GLU A 42 11.52 16.86 -36.12
C GLU A 42 12.31 18.08 -35.63
N LYS A 43 11.73 19.28 -35.72
CA LYS A 43 12.37 20.52 -35.23
C LYS A 43 12.53 20.55 -33.71
N GLU A 44 11.52 20.08 -32.97
CA GLU A 44 11.54 20.09 -31.50
C GLU A 44 12.47 19.02 -30.90
N TRP A 45 12.55 17.84 -31.52
CA TRP A 45 13.17 16.66 -30.91
C TRP A 45 14.33 16.05 -31.73
N GLY A 46 14.63 16.58 -32.92
CA GLY A 46 15.69 16.12 -33.81
C GLY A 46 15.38 14.83 -34.59
N ASP A 47 14.32 14.10 -34.23
CA ASP A 47 13.80 12.92 -34.92
C ASP A 47 12.26 13.01 -34.96
N GLY A 48 11.69 13.01 -36.18
CA GLY A 48 10.26 13.23 -36.38
C GLY A 48 9.37 12.15 -35.73
N PHE A 49 9.70 10.85 -35.85
CA PHE A 49 8.86 9.79 -35.30
C PHE A 49 8.94 9.72 -33.77
N ARG A 50 10.15 9.86 -33.21
CA ARG A 50 10.32 9.92 -31.75
C ARG A 50 9.74 11.20 -31.16
N GLY A 51 9.86 12.32 -31.87
CA GLY A 51 9.28 13.60 -31.46
C GLY A 51 7.76 13.56 -31.36
N LEU A 52 7.08 12.91 -32.33
CA LEU A 52 5.64 12.72 -32.27
C LEU A 52 5.22 11.91 -31.04
N ALA A 53 5.92 10.80 -30.76
CA ALA A 53 5.64 9.98 -29.58
C ALA A 53 5.87 10.73 -28.26
N LEU A 54 6.94 11.52 -28.18
CA LEU A 54 7.26 12.34 -27.00
C LEU A 54 6.24 13.45 -26.79
N SER A 55 5.81 14.12 -27.86
CA SER A 55 4.77 15.15 -27.81
C SER A 55 3.43 14.57 -27.32
N ALA A 56 3.01 13.43 -27.88
CA ALA A 56 1.83 12.71 -27.43
C ALA A 56 1.89 12.28 -25.96
N ALA A 57 3.05 11.79 -25.51
CA ALA A 57 3.29 11.40 -24.12
C ALA A 57 3.22 12.62 -23.18
N ARG A 58 3.89 13.72 -23.51
CA ARG A 58 3.87 14.96 -22.74
C ARG A 58 2.44 15.50 -22.60
N TYR A 59 1.71 15.60 -23.72
CA TYR A 59 0.32 16.06 -23.72
C TYR A 59 -0.56 15.19 -22.81
N SER A 60 -0.40 13.86 -22.89
CA SER A 60 -1.15 12.93 -22.06
C SER A 60 -0.83 13.06 -20.57
N LEU A 61 0.43 13.30 -20.21
CA LEU A 61 0.86 13.46 -18.83
C LEU A 61 0.38 14.77 -18.21
N LEU A 62 0.43 15.87 -18.96
CA LEU A 62 -0.10 17.17 -18.51
C LEU A 62 -1.61 17.09 -18.27
N ARG A 63 -2.35 16.43 -19.17
CA ARG A 63 -3.79 16.23 -19.00
C ARG A 63 -4.14 15.32 -17.81
N LEU A 64 -3.25 14.41 -17.44
CA LEU A 64 -3.44 13.54 -16.27
C LEU A 64 -3.25 14.30 -14.94
N GLU A 65 -2.53 15.42 -14.97
CA GLU A 65 -2.32 16.30 -13.82
C GLU A 65 -3.48 17.29 -13.63
N GLU A 66 -4.23 17.59 -14.69
CA GLU A 66 -5.42 18.42 -14.66
C GLU A 66 -6.61 17.71 -13.97
N GLY A 67 -6.75 17.93 -12.67
CA GLY A 67 -7.92 17.58 -11.87
C GLY A 67 -7.63 16.62 -10.72
N PRO A 68 -8.53 16.54 -9.71
CA PRO A 68 -8.37 15.58 -8.64
C PRO A 68 -8.47 14.16 -9.22
N PRO A 69 -7.52 13.26 -8.92
CA PRO A 69 -7.59 11.88 -9.38
C PRO A 69 -8.94 11.30 -8.94
N HIS A 70 -9.71 10.76 -9.87
CA HIS A 70 -11.06 10.27 -9.58
C HIS A 70 -10.98 9.18 -8.50
N THR A 71 -11.38 9.49 -7.28
CA THR A 71 -11.12 8.67 -6.09
C THR A 71 -11.96 7.40 -6.02
N LYS A 72 -12.98 7.24 -6.86
CA LYS A 72 -13.99 6.18 -6.72
C LYS A 72 -13.55 4.79 -7.22
N ASN A 73 -12.49 4.72 -8.04
CA ASN A 73 -12.03 3.48 -8.67
C ASN A 73 -10.52 3.31 -8.53
N TRP A 74 -10.07 2.99 -7.32
CA TRP A 74 -8.67 2.66 -7.10
C TRP A 74 -8.25 1.41 -7.90
N ARG A 75 -7.07 1.46 -8.52
CA ARG A 75 -6.42 0.34 -9.22
C ARG A 75 -4.93 0.34 -8.88
N PRO A 76 -4.30 -0.82 -8.66
CA PRO A 76 -2.90 -0.89 -8.25
C PRO A 76 -1.97 -0.51 -9.42
N GLN A 77 -1.20 0.57 -9.25
CA GLN A 77 -0.04 0.95 -10.05
C GLN A 77 1.20 0.51 -9.27
N ILE A 78 1.80 -0.59 -9.68
CA ILE A 78 2.76 -1.32 -8.84
C ILE A 78 4.18 -0.84 -9.07
N MET A 79 4.93 -0.68 -7.99
CA MET A 79 6.38 -0.59 -7.98
C MET A 79 6.93 -1.85 -7.31
N VAL A 80 7.78 -2.57 -8.01
CA VAL A 80 8.41 -3.81 -7.53
C VAL A 80 9.87 -3.52 -7.23
N PHE A 81 10.27 -3.77 -5.99
CA PHE A 81 11.69 -3.73 -5.63
C PHE A 81 12.37 -5.06 -5.93
N ALA A 82 13.20 -5.07 -6.96
CA ALA A 82 14.01 -6.22 -7.32
C ALA A 82 15.36 -6.14 -6.58
N LYS A 83 15.73 -7.22 -5.90
CA LYS A 83 17.03 -7.31 -5.25
C LYS A 83 18.06 -7.90 -6.21
N VAL A 84 19.06 -7.09 -6.53
CA VAL A 84 20.23 -7.49 -7.30
C VAL A 84 21.32 -7.99 -6.36
N ASP A 85 22.02 -9.05 -6.74
CA ASP A 85 23.20 -9.51 -6.04
C ASP A 85 24.42 -8.67 -6.43
N PRO A 86 25.20 -8.12 -5.48
CA PRO A 86 26.31 -7.22 -5.80
C PRO A 86 27.39 -7.83 -6.70
N ASN A 87 27.64 -9.13 -6.56
CA ASN A 87 28.75 -9.79 -7.24
C ASN A 87 28.39 -10.30 -8.63
N SER A 88 27.22 -10.93 -8.76
CA SER A 88 26.76 -11.54 -10.02
C SER A 88 25.91 -10.59 -10.87
N LEU A 89 25.44 -9.46 -10.29
CA LEU A 89 24.45 -8.56 -10.88
C LEU A 89 23.16 -9.28 -11.33
N GLU A 90 22.94 -10.49 -10.81
CA GLU A 90 21.73 -11.27 -11.06
C GLU A 90 20.64 -10.95 -10.04
N ILE A 91 19.40 -11.18 -10.45
CA ILE A 91 18.23 -10.94 -9.61
C ILE A 91 17.95 -12.17 -8.77
N LYS A 92 17.86 -12.00 -7.45
CA LYS A 92 17.68 -13.12 -6.51
C LYS A 92 16.31 -13.80 -6.66
N HIS A 93 15.24 -13.02 -6.78
CA HIS A 93 13.87 -13.55 -6.81
C HIS A 93 13.19 -13.24 -8.15
N LYS A 94 13.47 -14.06 -9.17
CA LYS A 94 12.88 -13.92 -10.53
C LYS A 94 11.35 -14.02 -10.52
N LYS A 95 10.81 -14.88 -9.65
CA LYS A 95 9.37 -15.12 -9.48
C LYS A 95 8.56 -13.89 -9.03
N LEU A 96 9.21 -12.86 -8.50
CA LEU A 96 8.56 -11.59 -8.18
C LEU A 96 8.04 -10.87 -9.44
N PHE A 97 8.73 -11.06 -10.58
CA PHE A 97 8.31 -10.54 -11.88
C PHE A 97 7.13 -11.33 -12.43
N THR A 98 7.15 -12.66 -12.27
CA THR A 98 6.03 -13.53 -12.60
C THR A 98 4.78 -13.15 -11.79
N PHE A 99 4.91 -12.92 -10.48
CA PHE A 99 3.83 -12.39 -9.63
C PHE A 99 3.28 -11.06 -10.16
N ALA A 100 4.14 -10.09 -10.46
CA ALA A 100 3.74 -8.79 -10.98
C ALA A 100 3.01 -8.90 -12.33
N SER A 101 3.49 -9.78 -13.22
CA SER A 101 2.87 -10.08 -14.51
C SER A 101 1.46 -10.66 -14.34
N GLN A 102 1.30 -11.62 -13.44
CA GLN A 102 0.02 -12.27 -13.14
C GLN A 102 -0.99 -11.31 -12.50
N LEU A 103 -0.54 -10.44 -11.58
CA LEU A 103 -1.42 -9.48 -10.92
C LEU A 103 -1.92 -8.37 -11.86
N LYS A 104 -1.08 -7.90 -12.79
CA LYS A 104 -1.40 -6.78 -13.68
C LYS A 104 -1.97 -7.20 -15.04
N ALA A 105 -1.74 -8.45 -15.47
CA ALA A 105 -2.12 -8.96 -16.78
C ALA A 105 -1.75 -8.01 -17.95
N GLY A 106 -0.63 -7.30 -17.81
CA GLY A 106 -0.12 -6.34 -18.79
C GLY A 106 -0.87 -5.00 -18.87
N LYS A 107 -1.76 -4.68 -17.92
CA LYS A 107 -2.51 -3.42 -17.85
C LYS A 107 -2.00 -2.52 -16.74
N GLY A 108 -1.98 -1.21 -16.97
CA GLY A 108 -1.54 -0.19 -16.00
C GLY A 108 -0.01 -0.09 -15.88
N LEU A 109 0.44 0.76 -14.96
CA LEU A 109 1.84 1.03 -14.70
C LEU A 109 2.47 -0.06 -13.82
N THR A 110 3.61 -0.55 -14.28
CA THR A 110 4.53 -1.38 -13.50
C THR A 110 5.90 -0.71 -13.54
N LEU A 111 6.44 -0.36 -12.38
CA LEU A 111 7.82 0.11 -12.22
C LEU A 111 8.63 -0.98 -11.55
N VAL A 112 9.80 -1.29 -12.08
CA VAL A 112 10.78 -2.18 -11.42
C VAL A 112 11.95 -1.32 -11.00
N CYS A 113 12.18 -1.27 -9.69
CA CYS A 113 13.22 -0.45 -9.08
C CYS A 113 14.25 -1.34 -8.38
N THR A 114 15.52 -0.98 -8.49
CA THR A 114 16.61 -1.61 -7.71
C THR A 114 17.63 -0.56 -7.29
N CYS A 115 18.29 -0.80 -6.16
CA CYS A 115 19.39 0.01 -5.65
C CYS A 115 20.68 -0.82 -5.70
N ILE A 116 21.76 -0.21 -6.17
CA ILE A 116 23.13 -0.74 -6.12
C ILE A 116 23.87 0.09 -5.07
N GLU A 117 24.55 -0.60 -4.15
CA GLU A 117 25.37 0.03 -3.11
C GLU A 117 26.69 0.51 -3.71
N GLY A 118 27.00 1.80 -3.56
CA GLY A 118 28.25 2.38 -4.04
C GLY A 118 28.13 3.86 -4.38
N GLU A 119 29.29 4.47 -4.68
CA GLU A 119 29.39 5.84 -5.17
C GLU A 119 29.17 5.89 -6.69
N PHE A 120 28.53 6.96 -7.17
CA PHE A 120 28.24 7.13 -8.58
C PHE A 120 29.48 7.56 -9.39
N ASN A 121 30.29 6.57 -9.78
CA ASN A 121 31.47 6.73 -10.62
C ASN A 121 31.25 6.11 -12.01
N ALA A 122 32.16 6.33 -12.96
CA ALA A 122 32.04 5.79 -14.33
C ALA A 122 31.88 4.25 -14.37
N VAL A 123 32.52 3.53 -13.43
CA VAL A 123 32.38 2.08 -13.26
C VAL A 123 30.98 1.71 -12.72
N ALA A 124 30.49 2.44 -11.73
CA ALA A 124 29.15 2.21 -11.20
C ALA A 124 28.06 2.53 -12.24
N TYR A 125 28.30 3.51 -13.11
CA TYR A 125 27.42 3.81 -14.24
C TYR A 125 27.36 2.63 -15.23
N SER A 126 28.49 2.01 -15.59
CA SER A 126 28.47 0.85 -16.47
C SER A 126 27.77 -0.35 -15.83
N GLN A 127 27.98 -0.59 -14.53
CA GLN A 127 27.25 -1.61 -13.75
C GLN A 127 25.74 -1.32 -13.69
N GLN A 128 25.35 -0.06 -13.48
CA GLN A 128 23.95 0.38 -13.48
C GLN A 128 23.27 0.08 -14.82
N GLN A 129 23.94 0.38 -15.94
CA GLN A 129 23.41 0.10 -17.27
C GLN A 129 23.33 -1.41 -17.55
N ALA A 130 24.34 -2.19 -17.14
CA ALA A 130 24.34 -3.64 -17.27
C ALA A 130 23.19 -4.28 -16.47
N ALA A 131 23.01 -3.87 -15.21
CA ALA A 131 21.90 -4.31 -14.37
C ALA A 131 20.54 -3.94 -14.98
N LYS A 132 20.40 -2.71 -15.50
CA LYS A 132 19.18 -2.25 -16.16
C LYS A 132 18.84 -3.10 -17.38
N GLN A 133 19.84 -3.44 -18.21
CA GLN A 133 19.64 -4.32 -19.36
C GLN A 133 19.26 -5.74 -18.94
N SER A 134 19.91 -6.30 -17.92
CA SER A 134 19.59 -7.62 -17.36
C SER A 134 18.14 -7.69 -16.85
N ILE A 135 17.72 -6.70 -16.06
CA ILE A 135 16.35 -6.60 -15.55
C ILE A 135 15.34 -6.44 -16.70
N THR A 136 15.65 -5.60 -17.69
CA THR A 136 14.78 -5.40 -18.86
C THR A 136 14.61 -6.71 -19.66
N ARG A 137 15.69 -7.49 -19.82
CA ARG A 137 15.62 -8.82 -20.44
C ARG A 137 14.69 -9.75 -19.65
N LEU A 138 14.82 -9.80 -18.32
CA LEU A 138 13.94 -10.61 -17.48
C LEU A 138 12.47 -10.15 -17.54
N MET A 139 12.22 -8.83 -17.53
CA MET A 139 10.87 -8.29 -17.69
C MET A 139 10.22 -8.73 -18.99
N ASN A 140 10.98 -8.74 -20.09
CA ASN A 140 10.49 -9.22 -21.39
C ASN A 140 10.21 -10.73 -21.38
N GLN A 141 11.08 -11.53 -20.74
CA GLN A 141 10.88 -12.98 -20.59
C GLN A 141 9.59 -13.30 -19.81
N GLU A 142 9.37 -12.62 -18.68
CA GLU A 142 8.19 -12.78 -17.81
C GLU A 142 6.95 -12.01 -18.30
N ARG A 143 7.04 -11.35 -19.47
CA ARG A 143 5.98 -10.55 -20.09
C ARG A 143 5.47 -9.40 -19.23
N VAL A 144 6.33 -8.85 -18.38
CA VAL A 144 6.04 -7.68 -17.54
C VAL A 144 6.17 -6.42 -18.41
N LYS A 145 5.04 -5.80 -18.75
CA LYS A 145 5.01 -4.48 -19.40
C LYS A 145 5.23 -3.39 -18.35
N GLY A 146 6.37 -2.71 -18.41
CA GLY A 146 6.72 -1.68 -17.43
C GLY A 146 8.04 -1.00 -17.72
N PHE A 147 8.48 -0.18 -16.77
CA PHE A 147 9.76 0.54 -16.83
C PHE A 147 10.73 0.03 -15.77
N CYS A 148 12.02 0.06 -16.07
CA CYS A 148 13.09 -0.33 -15.15
C CYS A 148 13.96 0.87 -14.78
N ASN A 149 14.14 1.08 -13.48
CA ASN A 149 15.00 2.11 -12.91
C ASN A 149 16.00 1.47 -11.93
N VAL A 150 17.27 1.81 -12.10
CA VAL A 150 18.37 1.36 -11.24
C VAL A 150 19.01 2.61 -10.63
N LEU A 151 19.14 2.67 -9.31
CA LEU A 151 19.78 3.78 -8.60
C LEU A 151 21.08 3.29 -7.95
N VAL A 152 22.14 4.08 -8.06
CA VAL A 152 23.40 3.86 -7.33
C VAL A 152 23.39 4.78 -6.10
N THR A 153 23.61 4.23 -4.91
CA THR A 153 23.57 4.99 -3.65
C THR A 153 24.51 4.38 -2.62
N ASN A 154 25.11 5.21 -1.77
CA ASN A 154 25.95 4.75 -0.66
C ASN A 154 25.13 4.00 0.41
N ASN A 155 23.84 4.33 0.55
CA ASN A 155 22.95 3.69 1.50
C ASN A 155 21.70 3.19 0.80
N ILE A 156 21.50 1.87 0.81
CA ILE A 156 20.32 1.22 0.24
C ILE A 156 19.04 1.73 0.91
N LYS A 157 19.07 1.97 2.23
CA LYS A 157 17.91 2.45 2.99
C LYS A 157 17.36 3.75 2.43
N ASP A 158 18.25 4.71 2.18
CA ASP A 158 17.87 6.03 1.67
C ASP A 158 17.47 5.94 0.19
N GLY A 159 18.17 5.11 -0.60
CA GLY A 159 17.80 4.87 -2.00
C GLY A 159 16.40 4.27 -2.18
N MET A 160 16.01 3.33 -1.32
CA MET A 160 14.63 2.79 -1.30
C MET A 160 13.63 3.91 -1.00
N SER A 161 13.93 4.75 0.00
CA SER A 161 13.10 5.90 0.37
C SER A 161 12.99 6.94 -0.74
N TYR A 162 14.03 7.17 -1.54
CA TYR A 162 13.97 8.05 -2.71
C TYR A 162 13.06 7.50 -3.80
N PHE A 163 13.12 6.20 -4.09
CA PHE A 163 12.21 5.60 -5.07
C PHE A 163 10.75 5.70 -4.63
N ILE A 164 10.44 5.36 -3.38
CA ILE A 164 9.07 5.41 -2.84
C ILE A 164 8.46 6.82 -2.95
N GLN A 165 9.28 7.86 -2.81
CA GLN A 165 8.79 9.25 -2.85
C GLN A 165 8.78 9.85 -4.25
N ALA A 166 9.81 9.58 -5.05
CA ALA A 166 10.09 10.32 -6.28
C ALA A 166 9.84 9.54 -7.58
N ALA A 167 9.58 8.23 -7.53
CA ALA A 167 9.44 7.46 -8.76
C ALA A 167 8.10 7.70 -9.48
N GLY A 168 8.22 7.97 -10.78
CA GLY A 168 7.10 8.31 -11.67
C GLY A 168 7.30 9.70 -12.27
N LEU A 169 6.35 10.11 -13.11
CA LEU A 169 6.37 11.43 -13.75
C LEU A 169 4.96 12.02 -13.81
N GLY A 170 4.76 13.22 -13.27
CA GLY A 170 3.45 13.89 -13.23
C GLY A 170 2.39 13.02 -12.55
N GLY A 171 1.24 12.82 -13.21
CA GLY A 171 0.17 11.92 -12.75
C GLY A 171 0.48 10.42 -12.91
N LEU A 172 1.51 10.04 -13.66
CA LEU A 172 1.91 8.65 -13.87
C LEU A 172 2.87 8.21 -12.75
N ARG A 173 2.30 7.87 -11.59
CA ARG A 173 3.04 7.42 -10.40
C ARG A 173 2.54 6.07 -9.91
N HIS A 174 3.40 5.42 -9.14
CA HIS A 174 3.03 4.22 -8.39
C HIS A 174 2.13 4.58 -7.20
N ASN A 175 1.20 3.69 -6.85
CA ASN A 175 0.35 3.80 -5.66
C ASN A 175 0.41 2.55 -4.77
N CYS A 176 1.14 1.53 -5.21
CA CYS A 176 1.28 0.25 -4.54
C CYS A 176 2.75 -0.18 -4.64
N VAL A 177 3.38 -0.50 -3.52
CA VAL A 177 4.77 -0.97 -3.45
C VAL A 177 4.77 -2.46 -3.14
N VAL A 178 5.60 -3.21 -3.86
CA VAL A 178 5.81 -4.65 -3.65
C VAL A 178 7.23 -4.85 -3.14
N LEU A 179 7.34 -5.41 -1.92
CA LEU A 179 8.60 -5.74 -1.28
C LEU A 179 8.75 -7.25 -1.13
N GLY A 180 9.87 -7.80 -1.57
CA GLY A 180 10.17 -9.22 -1.33
C GLY A 180 10.47 -9.49 0.14
N TRP A 181 10.01 -10.63 0.66
CA TRP A 181 10.33 -11.08 2.02
C TRP A 181 11.85 -11.26 2.21
N PRO A 182 12.44 -10.77 3.32
CA PRO A 182 13.85 -10.97 3.62
C PRO A 182 14.11 -12.41 4.09
N HIS A 183 14.36 -13.33 3.18
CA HIS A 183 14.71 -14.72 3.51
C HIS A 183 16.00 -14.81 4.33
N ARG A 184 16.06 -15.80 5.24
CA ARG A 184 17.22 -16.10 6.11
C ARG A 184 17.66 -14.92 6.98
N TRP A 185 16.70 -14.10 7.42
CA TRP A 185 16.98 -12.97 8.31
C TRP A 185 17.51 -13.37 9.70
N ARG A 186 17.32 -14.62 10.13
CA ARG A 186 17.80 -15.15 11.44
C ARG A 186 19.29 -15.55 11.49
N GLN A 187 19.97 -15.72 10.35
CA GLN A 187 21.22 -16.49 10.29
C GLN A 187 22.52 -15.69 10.51
N SER A 188 22.53 -14.36 10.36
CA SER A 188 23.78 -13.59 10.46
C SER A 188 23.59 -12.14 10.93
N SER A 189 24.65 -11.56 11.49
CA SER A 189 24.68 -10.14 11.89
C SER A 189 24.45 -9.19 10.70
N HIS A 190 24.97 -9.52 9.51
CA HIS A 190 24.67 -8.79 8.28
C HIS A 190 23.18 -8.90 7.85
N SER A 191 22.45 -9.91 8.34
CA SER A 191 21.02 -10.06 8.13
C SER A 191 20.19 -9.03 8.90
N MET A 192 20.69 -8.49 10.02
CA MET A 192 20.01 -7.42 10.75
C MET A 192 19.96 -6.12 9.94
N LYS A 193 20.99 -5.80 9.16
CA LYS A 193 20.95 -4.67 8.22
C LYS A 193 19.85 -4.84 7.17
N LYS A 194 19.60 -6.08 6.70
CA LYS A 194 18.52 -6.36 5.74
C LYS A 194 17.14 -6.17 6.35
N VAL A 195 16.97 -6.59 7.61
CA VAL A 195 15.73 -6.36 8.36
C VAL A 195 15.48 -4.87 8.57
N ASP A 196 16.51 -4.11 8.94
CA ASP A 196 16.39 -2.67 9.13
C ASP A 196 15.98 -1.97 7.82
N VAL A 197 16.62 -2.28 6.69
CA VAL A 197 16.24 -1.76 5.37
C VAL A 197 14.80 -2.14 5.02
N PHE A 198 14.39 -3.37 5.28
CA PHE A 198 13.03 -3.84 5.01
C PHE A 198 11.99 -3.09 5.85
N LEU A 199 12.15 -3.03 7.18
CA LEU A 199 11.22 -2.36 8.08
C LEU A 199 11.19 -0.85 7.86
N HIS A 200 12.35 -0.23 7.60
CA HIS A 200 12.41 1.17 7.23
C HIS A 200 11.64 1.43 5.93
N SER A 201 11.83 0.59 4.90
CA SER A 201 11.10 0.72 3.63
C SER A 201 9.60 0.63 3.87
N ILE A 202 9.14 -0.33 4.70
CA ILE A 202 7.71 -0.43 5.01
C ILE A 202 7.20 0.83 5.72
N LYS A 203 7.93 1.35 6.71
CA LYS A 203 7.56 2.59 7.41
C LYS A 203 7.48 3.77 6.44
N THR A 204 8.39 3.85 5.47
CA THR A 204 8.36 4.89 4.42
C THR A 204 7.12 4.74 3.54
N VAL A 205 6.79 3.52 3.07
CA VAL A 205 5.59 3.26 2.26
C VAL A 205 4.32 3.69 2.99
N ILE A 206 4.19 3.32 4.28
CA ILE A 206 3.04 3.69 5.11
C ILE A 206 2.97 5.21 5.28
N SER A 207 4.11 5.86 5.56
CA SER A 207 4.19 7.32 5.73
C SER A 207 3.80 8.06 4.43
N SER A 208 4.15 7.50 3.27
CA SER A 208 3.76 7.99 1.94
C SER A 208 2.30 7.69 1.57
N LYS A 209 1.53 6.99 2.43
CA LYS A 209 0.12 6.62 2.20
C LYS A 209 -0.07 5.81 0.90
N LEU A 210 0.85 4.89 0.66
CA LEU A 210 0.82 3.95 -0.46
C LEU A 210 0.38 2.57 0.03
N ALA A 211 -0.23 1.78 -0.86
CA ALA A 211 -0.51 0.39 -0.59
C ALA A 211 0.79 -0.43 -0.57
N LEU A 212 0.83 -1.50 0.21
CA LEU A 212 1.98 -2.38 0.35
C LEU A 212 1.56 -3.83 0.16
N LEU A 213 2.35 -4.56 -0.63
CA LEU A 213 2.25 -6.00 -0.82
C LEU A 213 3.58 -6.66 -0.50
N ILE A 214 3.54 -7.68 0.35
CA ILE A 214 4.72 -8.48 0.69
C ILE A 214 4.41 -9.95 0.41
N PRO A 215 4.83 -10.48 -0.75
CA PRO A 215 4.75 -11.91 -1.01
C PRO A 215 5.87 -12.66 -0.24
N LYS A 216 5.46 -13.57 0.65
CA LYS A 216 6.30 -14.57 1.33
C LYS A 216 6.13 -15.92 0.63
N GLY A 217 7.23 -16.67 0.49
CA GLY A 217 7.23 -17.94 -0.25
C GLY A 217 7.24 -17.73 -1.77
N ILE A 218 7.85 -16.64 -2.25
CA ILE A 218 7.88 -16.28 -3.68
C ILE A 218 8.59 -17.33 -4.55
N ASP A 219 9.49 -18.11 -3.97
CA ASP A 219 10.21 -19.17 -4.68
C ASP A 219 9.27 -20.32 -5.09
N TYR A 220 8.18 -20.54 -4.35
CA TYR A 220 7.11 -21.50 -4.66
C TYR A 220 6.01 -20.92 -5.56
N TRP A 221 6.18 -19.69 -6.07
CA TRP A 221 5.17 -19.05 -6.90
C TRP A 221 5.05 -19.73 -8.27
N PRO A 222 3.81 -20.00 -8.76
CA PRO A 222 3.58 -20.73 -10.01
C PRO A 222 4.12 -19.94 -11.21
N ASP A 223 4.60 -20.67 -12.21
CA ASP A 223 4.94 -20.06 -13.49
C ASP A 223 3.69 -19.61 -14.23
N SER A 224 3.87 -18.66 -15.15
CA SER A 224 2.76 -18.15 -15.98
C SER A 224 2.14 -19.26 -16.84
N GLY A 225 2.82 -20.38 -17.07
CA GLY A 225 2.32 -21.55 -17.81
C GLY A 225 1.35 -22.42 -17.01
N ASP A 226 1.50 -22.45 -15.70
CA ASP A 226 0.85 -23.43 -14.84
C ASP A 226 -0.61 -23.05 -14.58
N LYS A 227 -1.47 -24.06 -14.45
CA LYS A 227 -2.85 -23.91 -13.98
C LYS A 227 -2.94 -24.50 -12.59
N LEU A 228 -3.33 -23.68 -11.62
CA LEU A 228 -3.52 -24.14 -10.26
C LEU A 228 -4.96 -24.64 -10.05
N GLY A 229 -5.06 -25.78 -9.38
CA GLY A 229 -6.30 -26.27 -8.77
C GLY A 229 -6.16 -26.17 -7.25
N GLY A 230 -7.08 -25.43 -6.62
CA GLY A 230 -7.11 -25.21 -5.17
C GLY A 230 -7.57 -23.81 -4.81
N ASN A 231 -7.76 -23.55 -3.52
CA ASN A 231 -8.45 -22.34 -3.04
C ASN A 231 -7.51 -21.16 -2.86
N ILE A 232 -8.04 -19.95 -3.07
CA ILE A 232 -7.45 -18.69 -2.62
C ILE A 232 -8.23 -18.28 -1.37
N ASP A 233 -7.53 -18.13 -0.26
CA ASP A 233 -8.11 -17.80 1.03
C ASP A 233 -7.74 -16.37 1.42
N VAL A 234 -8.75 -15.55 1.70
CA VAL A 234 -8.60 -14.16 2.12
C VAL A 234 -8.98 -14.03 3.57
N TRP A 235 -8.03 -13.63 4.40
CA TRP A 235 -8.22 -13.36 5.82
C TRP A 235 -8.36 -11.86 6.04
N TRP A 236 -9.61 -11.41 6.07
CA TRP A 236 -9.95 -10.02 6.36
C TRP A 236 -9.99 -9.79 7.88
N ILE A 237 -8.87 -9.28 8.39
CA ILE A 237 -8.68 -8.95 9.81
C ILE A 237 -8.86 -7.44 10.00
N VAL A 238 -10.07 -7.01 10.36
CA VAL A 238 -10.46 -5.64 10.76
C VAL A 238 -10.33 -4.54 9.69
N HIS A 239 -9.17 -4.37 9.05
CA HIS A 239 -8.82 -3.25 8.16
C HIS A 239 -8.72 -3.64 6.67
N ASP A 240 -8.64 -2.63 5.79
CA ASP A 240 -8.24 -2.75 4.38
C ASP A 240 -9.06 -3.71 3.48
N GLY A 241 -10.31 -4.01 3.87
CA GLY A 241 -11.15 -4.99 3.19
C GLY A 241 -11.30 -4.80 1.68
N GLY A 242 -11.37 -3.55 1.19
CA GLY A 242 -11.45 -3.27 -0.24
C GLY A 242 -10.23 -3.77 -1.02
N LEU A 243 -9.03 -3.43 -0.58
CA LEU A 243 -7.80 -3.85 -1.25
C LEU A 243 -7.63 -5.38 -1.21
N LEU A 244 -7.96 -6.00 -0.07
CA LEU A 244 -7.87 -7.45 0.12
C LEU A 244 -8.81 -8.21 -0.80
N MET A 245 -9.97 -7.64 -1.11
CA MET A 245 -10.92 -8.21 -2.05
C MET A 245 -10.52 -7.97 -3.52
N LEU A 246 -9.87 -6.85 -3.81
CA LEU A 246 -9.46 -6.50 -5.17
C LEU A 246 -8.30 -7.38 -5.67
N LEU A 247 -7.33 -7.69 -4.82
CA LEU A 247 -6.17 -8.50 -5.20
C LEU A 247 -6.53 -9.90 -5.75
N PRO A 248 -7.31 -10.75 -5.04
CA PRO A 248 -7.70 -12.06 -5.55
C PRO A 248 -8.60 -11.94 -6.77
N PHE A 249 -9.48 -10.92 -6.83
CA PHE A 249 -10.30 -10.65 -8.01
C PHE A 249 -9.44 -10.39 -9.25
N LEU A 250 -8.43 -9.52 -9.15
CA LEU A 250 -7.50 -9.25 -10.24
C LEU A 250 -6.67 -10.48 -10.60
N LEU A 251 -6.21 -11.23 -9.60
CA LEU A 251 -5.38 -12.42 -9.81
C LEU A 251 -6.15 -13.53 -10.56
N LYS A 252 -7.44 -13.74 -10.23
CA LYS A 252 -8.32 -14.70 -10.92
C LYS A 252 -8.58 -14.37 -12.40
N GLN A 253 -8.30 -13.14 -12.85
CA GLN A 253 -8.36 -12.82 -14.29
C GLN A 253 -7.23 -13.50 -15.07
N HIS A 254 -6.13 -13.86 -14.40
CA HIS A 254 -5.02 -14.56 -15.01
C HIS A 254 -5.31 -16.07 -15.16
N LYS A 255 -4.86 -16.66 -16.27
CA LYS A 255 -5.06 -18.08 -16.62
C LYS A 255 -4.64 -19.08 -15.53
N THR A 256 -3.62 -18.73 -14.74
CA THR A 256 -3.08 -19.57 -13.66
C THR A 256 -4.05 -19.74 -12.50
N TRP A 257 -4.80 -18.68 -12.17
CA TRP A 257 -5.63 -18.60 -10.96
C TRP A 257 -7.14 -18.60 -11.25
N LYS A 258 -7.52 -18.58 -12.53
CA LYS A 258 -8.93 -18.53 -12.98
C LYS A 258 -9.80 -19.62 -12.36
N ASN A 259 -9.25 -20.82 -12.18
CA ASN A 259 -9.98 -21.99 -11.68
C ASN A 259 -9.92 -22.13 -10.15
N CYS A 260 -9.34 -21.17 -9.44
CA CYS A 260 -9.24 -21.22 -7.98
C CYS A 260 -10.52 -20.67 -7.33
N PRO A 261 -11.22 -21.46 -6.49
CA PRO A 261 -12.32 -20.94 -5.67
C PRO A 261 -11.79 -19.88 -4.70
N LEU A 262 -12.61 -18.87 -4.42
CA LEU A 262 -12.27 -17.82 -3.45
C LEU A 262 -13.02 -18.07 -2.15
N ARG A 263 -12.31 -18.10 -1.02
CA ARG A 263 -12.89 -18.18 0.32
C ARG A 263 -12.48 -16.95 1.11
N ILE A 264 -13.44 -16.34 1.82
CA ILE A 264 -13.24 -15.12 2.60
C ILE A 264 -13.55 -15.46 4.05
N PHE A 265 -12.53 -15.30 4.88
CA PHE A 265 -12.60 -15.43 6.32
C PHE A 265 -12.57 -14.03 6.92
N THR A 266 -13.60 -13.67 7.68
CA THR A 266 -13.61 -12.43 8.46
C THR A 266 -13.58 -12.75 9.94
N VAL A 267 -12.86 -11.95 10.71
CA VAL A 267 -12.72 -12.13 12.16
C VAL A 267 -13.70 -11.21 12.87
N ALA A 268 -14.61 -11.79 13.65
CA ALA A 268 -15.55 -11.09 14.52
C ALA A 268 -15.10 -11.18 15.98
N GLN A 269 -15.35 -10.12 16.75
CA GLN A 269 -15.18 -10.16 18.20
C GLN A 269 -16.39 -10.85 18.85
N MET A 270 -16.22 -11.37 20.07
CA MET A 270 -17.31 -12.01 20.83
C MET A 270 -18.52 -11.09 21.10
N GLN A 271 -18.29 -9.78 21.01
CA GLN A 271 -19.29 -8.73 21.23
C GLN A 271 -20.11 -8.44 19.96
N ASP A 272 -19.60 -8.84 18.79
CA ASP A 272 -20.18 -8.54 17.49
C ASP A 272 -21.25 -9.57 17.12
N ASN A 273 -22.26 -9.14 16.37
CA ASN A 273 -23.24 -10.05 15.79
C ASN A 273 -22.66 -10.75 14.54
N SER A 274 -22.04 -11.91 14.75
CA SER A 274 -21.38 -12.71 13.71
C SER A 274 -22.33 -13.14 12.58
N ILE A 275 -23.60 -13.40 12.89
CA ILE A 275 -24.62 -13.80 11.92
C ILE A 275 -24.95 -12.63 10.98
N GLN A 276 -25.18 -11.44 11.55
CA GLN A 276 -25.47 -10.24 10.78
C GLN A 276 -24.26 -9.85 9.92
N MET A 277 -23.05 -9.89 10.48
CA MET A 277 -21.81 -9.63 9.74
C MET A 277 -21.65 -10.58 8.55
N LYS A 278 -21.95 -11.87 8.72
CA LYS A 278 -21.93 -12.85 7.62
C LYS A 278 -22.93 -12.50 6.53
N LYS A 279 -24.14 -12.09 6.89
CA LYS A 279 -25.20 -11.72 5.95
C LYS A 279 -24.83 -10.48 5.14
N ASP A 280 -24.34 -9.44 5.82
CA ASP A 280 -23.94 -8.18 5.20
C ASP A 280 -22.74 -8.38 4.28
N LEU A 281 -21.76 -9.18 4.70
CA LEU A 281 -20.61 -9.52 3.87
C LEU A 281 -21.01 -10.31 2.62
N LYS A 282 -21.92 -11.28 2.74
CA LYS A 282 -22.48 -12.00 1.58
C LYS A 282 -23.21 -11.06 0.62
N ALA A 283 -24.04 -10.15 1.14
CA ALA A 283 -24.73 -9.16 0.34
C ALA A 283 -23.76 -8.23 -0.40
N TRP A 284 -22.69 -7.80 0.28
CA TRP A 284 -21.64 -6.96 -0.29
C TRP A 284 -20.89 -7.70 -1.40
N VAL A 285 -20.41 -8.92 -1.16
CA VAL A 285 -19.74 -9.77 -2.16
C VAL A 285 -20.61 -10.02 -3.39
N TYR A 286 -21.91 -10.28 -3.17
CA TYR A 286 -22.90 -10.43 -4.24
C TYR A 286 -23.07 -9.15 -5.07
N ALA A 287 -23.18 -7.98 -4.42
CA ALA A 287 -23.26 -6.70 -5.11
C ALA A 287 -22.02 -6.41 -5.97
N LEU A 288 -20.86 -6.90 -5.55
CA LEU A 288 -19.60 -6.80 -6.30
C LEU A 288 -19.45 -7.86 -7.39
N ARG A 289 -20.39 -8.81 -7.52
CA ARG A 289 -20.35 -9.94 -8.46
C ARG A 289 -19.12 -10.82 -8.32
N ILE A 290 -18.60 -10.93 -7.09
CA ILE A 290 -17.48 -11.80 -6.78
C ILE A 290 -18.07 -13.13 -6.29
N GLU A 291 -17.73 -14.23 -6.94
CA GLU A 291 -18.11 -15.55 -6.48
C GLU A 291 -17.11 -16.03 -5.42
N ALA A 292 -17.54 -15.98 -4.15
CA ALA A 292 -16.73 -16.39 -3.01
C ALA A 292 -17.57 -16.96 -1.86
N GLU A 293 -16.99 -17.94 -1.16
CA GLU A 293 -17.54 -18.46 0.09
C GLU A 293 -17.16 -17.53 1.24
N VAL A 294 -18.12 -17.21 2.12
CA VAL A 294 -17.90 -16.32 3.27
C VAL A 294 -18.09 -17.08 4.57
N GLU A 295 -17.07 -17.07 5.41
CA GLU A 295 -17.05 -17.62 6.76
C GLU A 295 -16.63 -16.55 7.78
N VAL A 296 -17.31 -16.51 8.92
CA VAL A 296 -16.99 -15.61 10.04
C VAL A 296 -16.38 -16.46 11.13
N ILE A 297 -15.24 -16.02 11.66
CA ILE A 297 -14.51 -16.69 12.72
C ILE A 297 -14.53 -15.80 13.95
N GLU A 298 -15.00 -16.33 15.06
CA GLU A 298 -15.03 -15.62 16.34
C GLU A 298 -13.69 -15.82 17.06
N LEU A 299 -12.99 -14.72 17.34
CA LEU A 299 -11.75 -14.71 18.10
C LEU A 299 -11.88 -13.76 19.29
N THR A 300 -11.09 -14.00 20.34
CA THR A 300 -11.08 -13.11 21.50
C THR A 300 -10.26 -11.84 21.22
N ASP A 301 -10.54 -10.75 21.93
CA ASP A 301 -9.86 -9.46 21.73
C ASP A 301 -8.34 -9.53 21.95
N ASN A 302 -7.91 -10.43 22.84
CA ASN A 302 -6.50 -10.70 23.07
C ASN A 302 -5.82 -11.27 21.82
N ASP A 303 -6.52 -12.12 21.07
CA ASP A 303 -6.00 -12.85 19.92
C ASP A 303 -5.91 -11.98 18.64
N ILE A 304 -6.52 -10.79 18.65
CA ILE A 304 -6.45 -9.80 17.56
C ILE A 304 -5.82 -8.47 17.97
N SER A 305 -5.25 -8.39 19.17
CA SER A 305 -4.73 -7.16 19.78
C SER A 305 -3.75 -6.37 18.88
N ALA A 306 -2.94 -7.09 18.08
CA ALA A 306 -1.99 -6.48 17.14
C ALA A 306 -2.66 -5.71 15.99
N TYR A 307 -3.89 -6.07 15.62
CA TYR A 307 -4.67 -5.46 14.55
C TYR A 307 -5.62 -4.38 15.05
N THR A 308 -6.17 -4.55 16.26
CA THR A 308 -7.11 -3.61 16.84
C THR A 308 -6.43 -2.38 17.44
N TYR A 309 -5.19 -2.49 17.94
CA TYR A 309 -4.48 -1.40 18.62
C TYR A 309 -4.48 -0.06 17.86
N GLU A 310 -4.17 -0.07 16.55
CA GLU A 310 -4.20 1.16 15.75
C GLU A 310 -5.63 1.73 15.59
N ARG A 311 -6.64 0.87 15.50
CA ARG A 311 -8.05 1.26 15.42
C ARG A 311 -8.48 1.95 16.70
N THR A 312 -8.18 1.35 17.85
CA THR A 312 -8.50 1.89 19.17
C THR A 312 -7.85 3.24 19.35
N LEU A 313 -6.56 3.37 19.00
CA LEU A 313 -5.84 4.63 19.10
C LEU A 313 -6.44 5.73 18.20
N ARG A 314 -6.80 5.41 16.95
CA ARG A 314 -7.45 6.39 16.04
C ARG A 314 -8.86 6.76 16.52
N MET A 315 -9.62 5.81 17.07
CA MET A 315 -10.93 6.07 17.64
C MET A 315 -10.84 6.96 18.88
N GLU A 316 -9.87 6.72 19.76
CA GLU A 316 -9.60 7.57 20.93
C GLU A 316 -9.17 8.97 20.50
N GLN A 317 -8.24 9.10 19.55
CA GLN A 317 -7.82 10.39 19.00
C GLN A 317 -9.00 11.16 18.37
N ARG A 318 -9.86 10.47 17.60
CA ARG A 318 -11.07 11.04 17.03
C ARG A 318 -12.04 11.49 18.12
N THR A 319 -12.21 10.68 19.16
CA THR A 319 -13.10 10.99 20.29
C THR A 319 -12.58 12.20 21.07
N GLU A 320 -11.28 12.28 21.33
CA GLU A 320 -10.66 13.41 22.02
C GLU A 320 -10.75 14.69 21.19
N MET A 321 -10.52 14.61 19.88
CA MET A 321 -10.72 15.74 18.98
C MET A 321 -12.19 16.21 18.96
N LEU A 322 -13.15 15.29 18.94
CA LEU A 322 -14.57 15.62 19.02
C LEU A 322 -14.92 16.28 20.36
N LYS A 323 -14.36 15.80 21.48
CA LYS A 323 -14.49 16.46 22.78
C LYS A 323 -13.93 17.88 22.74
N GLN A 324 -12.75 18.08 22.14
CA GLN A 324 -12.16 19.42 22.00
C GLN A 324 -13.02 20.35 21.14
N ILE A 325 -13.59 19.86 20.03
CA ILE A 325 -14.53 20.64 19.22
C ILE A 325 -15.76 21.00 20.04
N GLN A 326 -16.36 20.05 20.75
CA GLN A 326 -17.52 20.30 21.61
C GLN A 326 -17.20 21.29 22.74
N MET A 327 -16.02 21.20 23.34
CA MET A 327 -15.56 22.16 24.36
C MET A 327 -15.33 23.55 23.76
N ALA A 328 -14.78 23.64 22.55
CA ALA A 328 -14.60 24.91 21.83
C ALA A 328 -15.95 25.54 21.43
N GLU A 329 -16.91 24.74 20.99
CA GLU A 329 -18.28 25.19 20.70
C GLU A 329 -19.02 25.64 21.97
N ALA A 330 -18.85 24.92 23.09
CA ALA A 330 -19.40 25.31 24.38
C ALA A 330 -18.77 26.61 24.91
N ALA A 331 -17.45 26.78 24.76
CA ALA A 331 -16.75 28.01 25.11
C ALA A 331 -17.16 29.19 24.22
N GLY A 332 -17.36 28.96 22.92
CA GLY A 332 -17.87 29.97 21.97
C GLY A 332 -19.29 30.43 22.31
N ARG A 333 -20.18 29.50 22.70
CA ARG A 333 -21.53 29.82 23.19
C ARG A 333 -21.54 30.56 24.54
N SER A 334 -20.53 30.35 25.38
CA SER A 334 -20.35 31.11 26.63
C SER A 334 -19.86 32.55 26.36
N GLY A 335 -18.99 32.75 25.36
CA GLY A 335 -18.52 34.07 24.92
C GLY A 335 -19.61 34.94 24.27
N GLU A 336 -20.57 34.34 23.56
CA GLU A 336 -21.70 35.09 22.98
C GLU A 336 -22.67 35.66 24.01
N LYS A 337 -22.71 35.13 25.24
CA LYS A 337 -23.53 35.70 26.32
C LYS A 337 -22.94 37.01 26.87
N THR A 338 -21.66 37.26 26.70
CA THR A 338 -20.99 38.50 27.18
C THR A 338 -21.00 39.61 26.13
N VAL A 339 -21.16 39.30 24.84
CA VAL A 339 -21.07 40.29 23.74
C VAL A 339 -22.43 40.86 23.31
N ARG A 340 -23.57 40.36 23.83
CA ARG A 340 -24.91 40.90 23.48
C ARG A 340 -25.34 42.17 24.25
N PHE A 341 -24.50 42.69 25.16
CA PHE A 341 -24.74 43.96 25.86
C PHE A 341 -23.97 45.15 25.26
N ALA A 342 -23.72 45.19 23.95
CA ALA A 342 -23.13 46.39 23.33
C ALA A 342 -23.41 46.58 21.82
N ARG A 343 -24.66 46.48 21.34
CA ARG A 343 -25.08 47.28 20.17
C ARG A 343 -26.61 47.41 20.04
N ARG A 344 -27.05 48.67 19.84
CA ARG A 344 -28.42 49.21 19.86
C ARG A 344 -29.33 48.77 18.69
N LYS A 345 -30.64 48.77 18.99
CA LYS A 345 -31.83 49.11 18.16
C LYS A 345 -31.66 49.24 16.63
N SER A 346 -32.33 48.39 15.86
CA SER A 346 -33.44 48.78 14.96
C SER A 346 -34.09 47.55 14.31
N SER A 347 -35.41 47.68 14.16
CA SER A 347 -36.45 46.86 13.51
C SER A 347 -36.09 45.91 12.35
N GLY A 348 -36.79 44.77 12.31
CA GLY A 348 -37.45 44.29 11.07
C GLY A 348 -37.19 42.85 10.64
N GLY A 349 -38.20 41.98 10.84
CA GLY A 349 -38.64 41.05 9.78
C GLY A 349 -38.17 39.59 9.78
N SER A 350 -39.12 38.72 10.16
CA SER A 350 -39.51 37.46 9.48
C SER A 350 -38.74 36.17 9.73
N SER A 351 -39.46 35.29 10.44
CA SER A 351 -39.26 33.86 10.71
C SER A 351 -39.39 32.95 9.48
N VAL A 352 -38.58 31.88 9.41
CA VAL A 352 -39.01 30.57 8.88
C VAL A 352 -38.28 29.42 9.62
N ASN A 353 -39.06 28.48 10.15
CA ASN A 353 -38.65 27.23 10.82
C ASN A 353 -38.24 26.11 9.83
N MET A 354 -37.35 25.22 10.26
CA MET A 354 -37.23 23.82 9.78
C MET A 354 -36.69 22.92 10.92
N PRO A 355 -36.94 21.59 10.89
CA PRO A 355 -37.37 20.81 12.06
C PRO A 355 -36.22 20.03 12.73
N GLU A 356 -36.44 19.76 14.02
CA GLU A 356 -35.55 19.06 14.94
C GLU A 356 -35.59 17.52 14.73
N LEU A 357 -34.42 16.86 14.73
CA LEU A 357 -34.28 15.40 14.82
C LEU A 357 -33.77 14.99 16.20
N PRO A 358 -34.16 13.80 16.72
CA PRO A 358 -34.06 13.46 18.14
C PRO A 358 -32.64 13.11 18.59
N ALA A 359 -32.34 13.41 19.85
CA ALA A 359 -31.06 13.15 20.52
C ALA A 359 -30.82 11.65 20.78
N PRO A 360 -29.58 11.14 20.69
CA PRO A 360 -29.24 9.81 21.16
C PRO A 360 -28.88 9.80 22.66
N GLU A 361 -29.23 8.67 23.27
CA GLU A 361 -29.27 8.36 24.70
C GLU A 361 -27.92 8.48 25.42
N THR A 362 -28.00 8.97 26.67
CA THR A 362 -26.94 9.08 27.67
C THR A 362 -26.39 7.72 28.09
N VAL A 363 -25.09 7.50 27.91
CA VAL A 363 -24.32 6.46 28.61
C VAL A 363 -23.38 7.14 29.61
N SER A 364 -23.48 6.74 30.88
CA SER A 364 -22.72 7.25 32.03
C SER A 364 -21.22 6.93 31.96
N PRO A 365 -20.33 7.80 32.48
CA PRO A 365 -18.88 7.58 32.44
C PRO A 365 -18.38 6.62 33.56
N PRO A 366 -17.25 5.91 33.36
CA PRO A 366 -16.59 5.10 34.39
C PRO A 366 -15.63 5.93 35.29
N PRO A 367 -15.24 5.39 36.47
CA PRO A 367 -14.58 6.16 37.53
C PRO A 367 -13.08 6.41 37.29
N THR A 368 -12.63 7.58 37.75
CA THR A 368 -11.26 8.09 37.71
C THR A 368 -10.42 7.52 38.86
N PHE A 369 -9.20 7.04 38.57
CA PHE A 369 -8.16 6.79 39.57
C PHE A 369 -7.13 7.93 39.57
N THR A 370 -6.92 8.51 40.75
CA THR A 370 -5.92 9.54 41.07
C THR A 370 -4.52 8.93 41.20
N VAL A 371 -3.52 9.53 40.52
CA VAL A 371 -2.10 9.23 40.69
C VAL A 371 -1.48 10.33 41.56
N GLN A 372 -0.85 9.95 42.67
CA GLN A 372 -0.05 10.83 43.52
C GLN A 372 1.39 10.94 42.97
N GLU A 373 1.85 12.18 42.89
CA GLU A 373 3.19 12.63 42.53
C GLU A 373 4.18 12.38 43.68
N ALA A 374 5.40 11.93 43.38
CA ALA A 374 6.51 11.86 44.34
C ALA A 374 7.74 12.56 43.77
N THR A 375 8.32 13.43 44.59
CA THR A 375 9.46 14.34 44.37
C THR A 375 10.82 13.61 44.30
N PRO A 376 11.86 14.20 43.66
CA PRO A 376 13.20 13.62 43.52
C PRO A 376 14.25 14.27 44.44
N GLU A 377 15.24 13.52 44.93
CA GLU A 377 16.57 13.99 45.43
C GLU A 377 17.51 12.75 45.71
N PRO A 378 18.85 12.88 45.87
CA PRO A 378 19.83 13.03 44.79
C PRO A 378 20.95 11.94 44.81
N SER A 379 21.75 11.92 43.74
CA SER A 379 22.94 11.08 43.54
C SER A 379 24.17 11.50 44.38
N PRO A 380 25.13 10.58 44.64
CA PRO A 380 26.53 10.98 44.72
C PRO A 380 27.51 10.17 43.83
N GLU A 381 28.39 10.98 43.25
CA GLU A 381 29.75 10.88 42.71
C GLU A 381 30.57 9.57 42.66
N LYS A 382 31.43 9.57 41.63
CA LYS A 382 32.35 8.53 41.14
C LYS A 382 33.59 8.34 42.03
N LYS A 383 34.11 7.10 42.08
CA LYS A 383 35.56 6.83 42.21
C LYS A 383 36.04 5.93 41.07
N VAL A 384 37.08 6.39 40.40
CA VAL A 384 37.83 5.72 39.33
C VAL A 384 38.96 4.91 39.97
N VAL A 385 39.05 3.62 39.67
CA VAL A 385 40.29 2.83 39.80
C VAL A 385 40.36 1.86 38.61
N ALA A 386 41.48 1.89 37.89
CA ALA A 386 41.77 1.04 36.74
C ALA A 386 42.60 -0.18 37.14
N LYS A 387 42.30 -1.38 36.60
CA LYS A 387 43.27 -2.25 35.89
C LYS A 387 42.72 -3.60 35.40
N CYS A 388 43.26 -3.97 34.23
CA CYS A 388 43.61 -5.28 33.66
C CYS A 388 42.53 -6.21 33.08
N GLU A 389 42.81 -6.59 31.84
CA GLU A 389 42.13 -7.53 30.94
C GLU A 389 42.15 -8.96 31.49
N ASP A 390 41.08 -9.73 31.26
CA ASP A 390 41.12 -11.17 30.97
C ASP A 390 39.71 -11.69 30.56
N VAL A 391 39.66 -12.36 29.40
CA VAL A 391 38.71 -13.38 28.89
C VAL A 391 37.19 -13.21 29.18
N PRO A 392 36.29 -13.13 28.16
CA PRO A 392 34.85 -13.06 28.42
C PRO A 392 34.34 -14.42 28.94
N ASN A 393 34.25 -14.54 30.26
CA ASN A 393 33.57 -15.63 30.93
C ASN A 393 32.07 -15.54 30.59
N PHE A 394 31.60 -16.43 29.71
CA PHE A 394 30.22 -16.48 29.24
C PHE A 394 29.31 -16.96 30.39
N ASN A 395 28.84 -16.01 31.21
CA ASN A 395 27.93 -16.29 32.32
C ASN A 395 26.54 -16.72 31.80
N ALA A 396 26.35 -18.04 31.62
CA ALA A 396 25.07 -18.67 31.28
C ALA A 396 23.94 -18.32 32.27
N SER A 397 24.29 -17.98 33.51
CA SER A 397 23.38 -17.49 34.55
C SER A 397 22.72 -16.15 34.22
N LYS A 398 23.34 -15.32 33.36
CA LYS A 398 22.78 -14.03 32.91
C LYS A 398 21.73 -14.22 31.80
N LEU A 399 21.80 -15.33 31.05
CA LEU A 399 20.81 -15.70 30.04
C LEU A 399 19.49 -16.16 30.68
N MET A 400 19.58 -16.86 31.81
CA MET A 400 18.41 -17.36 32.58
C MET A 400 17.65 -16.25 33.33
N ASN A 401 18.23 -15.06 33.47
CA ASN A 401 17.67 -13.93 34.24
C ASN A 401 17.13 -12.78 33.38
N LEU A 402 17.07 -12.94 32.05
CA LEU A 402 16.33 -12.02 31.19
C LEU A 402 14.84 -12.28 31.39
N LYS A 403 14.17 -11.48 32.23
CA LYS A 403 12.71 -11.46 32.27
C LYS A 403 12.23 -11.09 30.87
N PRO A 404 11.50 -11.97 30.16
CA PRO A 404 10.98 -11.63 28.85
C PRO A 404 9.97 -10.48 29.01
N ASP A 405 10.04 -9.48 28.13
CA ASP A 405 9.09 -8.38 28.12
C ASP A 405 7.66 -8.93 28.04
N GLU A 406 6.87 -8.71 29.09
CA GLU A 406 5.52 -9.29 29.22
C GLU A 406 4.62 -8.89 28.04
N ALA A 407 4.79 -7.67 27.51
CA ALA A 407 4.10 -7.18 26.33
C ALA A 407 4.49 -7.93 25.05
N ASN A 408 5.74 -8.36 24.93
CA ASN A 408 6.20 -9.14 23.77
C ASN A 408 5.66 -10.58 23.84
N VAL A 409 5.70 -11.21 25.01
CA VAL A 409 5.14 -12.56 25.22
C VAL A 409 3.66 -12.59 24.88
N LYS A 410 2.89 -11.59 25.31
CA LYS A 410 1.47 -11.45 24.96
C LYS A 410 1.25 -11.36 23.44
N ARG A 411 2.07 -10.57 22.73
CA ARG A 411 2.01 -10.47 21.26
C ARG A 411 2.39 -11.77 20.56
N MET A 412 3.40 -12.48 21.04
CA MET A 412 3.76 -13.80 20.47
C MET A 412 2.62 -14.80 20.64
N HIS A 413 2.03 -14.90 21.83
CA HIS A 413 0.90 -15.78 22.08
C HIS A 413 -0.32 -15.45 21.20
N THR A 414 -0.54 -14.15 20.94
CA THR A 414 -1.54 -13.66 19.99
C THR A 414 -1.28 -14.19 18.58
N ALA A 415 -0.03 -14.09 18.09
CA ALA A 415 0.34 -14.59 16.77
C ALA A 415 0.17 -16.11 16.64
N VAL A 416 0.53 -16.88 17.67
CA VAL A 416 0.40 -18.35 17.67
C VAL A 416 -1.05 -18.75 17.50
N LYS A 417 -1.95 -18.23 18.34
CA LYS A 417 -3.39 -18.57 18.26
C LYS A 417 -4.03 -18.17 16.94
N LEU A 418 -3.69 -16.99 16.45
CA LEU A 418 -4.19 -16.53 15.15
C LEU A 418 -3.66 -17.43 14.03
N ASN A 419 -2.39 -17.82 14.07
CA ASN A 419 -1.81 -18.75 13.11
C ASN A 419 -2.49 -20.12 13.17
N GLU A 420 -2.74 -20.68 14.35
CA GLU A 420 -3.45 -21.95 14.51
C GLU A 420 -4.82 -21.91 13.83
N ALA A 421 -5.59 -20.84 14.03
CA ALA A 421 -6.87 -20.65 13.35
C ALA A 421 -6.72 -20.58 11.82
N ILE A 422 -5.69 -19.89 11.32
CA ILE A 422 -5.40 -19.75 9.89
C ILE A 422 -5.02 -21.10 9.27
N VAL A 423 -4.07 -21.80 9.87
CA VAL A 423 -3.53 -23.08 9.38
C VAL A 423 -4.63 -24.16 9.39
N ASN A 424 -5.43 -24.24 10.46
CA ASN A 424 -6.52 -25.21 10.56
C ASN A 424 -7.48 -25.16 9.35
N LYS A 425 -7.74 -23.97 8.80
CA LYS A 425 -8.66 -23.77 7.66
C LYS A 425 -7.95 -23.67 6.30
N SER A 426 -6.71 -23.17 6.29
CA SER A 426 -6.05 -22.67 5.08
C SER A 426 -4.73 -23.39 4.75
N HIS A 427 -4.33 -24.45 5.48
CA HIS A 427 -3.06 -25.16 5.20
C HIS A 427 -2.97 -25.70 3.75
N ALA A 428 -4.08 -26.21 3.21
CA ALA A 428 -4.15 -26.78 1.86
C ALA A 428 -4.41 -25.73 0.76
N SER A 429 -4.56 -24.45 1.15
CA SER A 429 -4.82 -23.37 0.21
C SER A 429 -3.61 -23.10 -0.67
N LYS A 430 -3.84 -22.65 -1.91
CA LYS A 430 -2.77 -22.30 -2.84
C LYS A 430 -2.26 -20.88 -2.63
N LEU A 431 -3.04 -20.04 -1.95
CA LEU A 431 -2.65 -18.68 -1.63
C LEU A 431 -3.45 -18.20 -0.42
N VAL A 432 -2.75 -17.71 0.58
CA VAL A 432 -3.34 -16.98 1.71
C VAL A 432 -3.03 -15.50 1.56
N ILE A 433 -4.07 -14.66 1.58
CA ILE A 433 -3.95 -13.20 1.59
C ILE A 433 -4.40 -12.71 2.96
N LEU A 434 -3.55 -11.98 3.67
CA LEU A 434 -3.87 -11.48 5.01
C LEU A 434 -3.35 -10.06 5.23
N ASN A 435 -3.93 -9.37 6.21
CA ASN A 435 -3.50 -8.03 6.57
C ASN A 435 -2.14 -8.04 7.26
N LEU A 436 -1.25 -7.14 6.85
CA LEU A 436 -0.01 -6.87 7.58
C LEU A 436 -0.35 -6.13 8.88
N PRO A 437 0.07 -6.64 10.06
CA PRO A 437 -0.10 -5.95 11.33
C PRO A 437 0.49 -4.54 11.37
N GLY A 438 0.08 -3.77 12.38
CA GLY A 438 0.64 -2.45 12.68
C GLY A 438 2.14 -2.52 12.99
N ILE A 439 2.91 -1.54 12.51
CA ILE A 439 4.37 -1.50 12.76
C ILE A 439 4.63 -0.63 14.00
N PRO A 440 5.51 -1.05 14.91
CA PRO A 440 5.90 -0.25 16.06
C PRO A 440 6.43 1.14 15.66
N LYS A 441 6.10 2.17 16.45
CA LYS A 441 6.54 3.55 16.19
C LYS A 441 8.07 3.70 16.25
N SER A 442 8.69 2.98 17.18
CA SER A 442 10.15 2.92 17.37
C SER A 442 10.72 1.66 16.70
N LEU A 443 11.71 1.85 15.82
CA LEU A 443 12.48 0.76 15.21
C LEU A 443 13.79 0.57 15.99
N SER A 444 13.71 0.35 17.30
CA SER A 444 14.91 -0.12 18.01
C SER A 444 15.28 -1.52 17.47
N PRO A 445 16.56 -1.90 17.45
CA PRO A 445 16.98 -3.20 16.91
C PRO A 445 16.25 -4.39 17.54
N GLN A 446 15.94 -4.32 18.83
CA GLN A 446 15.20 -5.34 19.58
C GLN A 446 13.74 -5.43 19.11
N TRP A 447 13.05 -4.29 18.98
CA TRP A 447 11.67 -4.25 18.49
C TRP A 447 11.55 -4.71 17.03
N SER A 448 12.53 -4.35 16.20
CA SER A 448 12.62 -4.83 14.81
C SER A 448 12.70 -6.35 14.74
N GLN A 449 13.48 -6.97 15.63
CA GLN A 449 13.55 -8.43 15.73
C GLN A 449 12.22 -9.03 16.18
N HIS A 450 11.63 -8.53 17.27
CA HIS A 450 10.36 -9.06 17.78
C HIS A 450 9.22 -8.94 16.77
N TYR A 451 9.16 -7.86 16.00
CA TYR A 451 8.17 -7.70 14.95
C TYR A 451 8.39 -8.71 13.80
N MET A 452 9.63 -8.98 13.42
CA MET A 452 9.92 -10.02 12.42
C MET A 452 9.61 -11.42 12.94
N GLU A 453 9.87 -11.69 14.23
CA GLU A 453 9.48 -12.96 14.89
C GLU A 453 7.96 -13.12 14.87
N PHE A 454 7.22 -12.07 15.20
CA PHE A 454 5.75 -12.06 15.15
C PHE A 454 5.24 -12.45 13.77
N LEU A 455 5.79 -11.83 12.71
CA LEU A 455 5.38 -12.09 11.33
C LEU A 455 5.74 -13.51 10.88
N GLU A 456 6.88 -14.05 11.31
CA GLU A 456 7.23 -15.44 11.02
C GLU A 456 6.24 -16.41 11.65
N VAL A 457 5.97 -16.26 12.96
CA VAL A 457 5.03 -17.12 13.70
C VAL A 457 3.62 -17.04 13.12
N LEU A 458 3.17 -15.84 12.75
CA LEU A 458 1.85 -15.62 12.14
C LEU A 458 1.67 -16.35 10.79
N THR A 459 2.76 -16.60 10.07
CA THR A 459 2.74 -17.14 8.70
C THR A 459 3.44 -18.49 8.61
N GLU A 460 3.61 -19.16 9.74
CA GLU A 460 4.28 -20.46 9.83
C GLU A 460 3.33 -21.58 9.41
N GLY A 461 3.82 -22.50 8.58
CA GLY A 461 3.00 -23.60 8.03
C GLY A 461 2.21 -23.25 6.76
N LEU A 462 2.36 -22.04 6.21
CA LEU A 462 1.71 -21.61 4.97
C LEU A 462 2.72 -21.54 3.81
N GLU A 463 2.41 -22.14 2.67
CA GLU A 463 3.31 -22.21 1.51
C GLU A 463 3.50 -20.85 0.83
N ARG A 464 2.39 -20.15 0.53
CA ARG A 464 2.35 -18.88 -0.18
C ARG A 464 1.44 -17.89 0.52
N VAL A 465 2.03 -16.79 0.97
CA VAL A 465 1.32 -15.76 1.72
C VAL A 465 1.58 -14.39 1.09
N ILE A 466 0.52 -13.60 0.88
CA ILE A 466 0.64 -12.19 0.57
C ILE A 466 0.14 -11.39 1.76
N MET A 467 1.05 -10.67 2.40
CA MET A 467 0.69 -9.69 3.41
C MET A 467 0.37 -8.36 2.73
N VAL A 468 -0.77 -7.79 3.07
CA VAL A 468 -1.34 -6.60 2.43
C VAL A 468 -1.54 -5.50 3.44
N ARG A 469 -1.21 -4.25 3.08
CA ARG A 469 -1.56 -3.08 3.86
C ARG A 469 -2.03 -1.96 2.95
N GLY A 470 -3.15 -1.34 3.29
CA GLY A 470 -3.67 -0.15 2.60
C GLY A 470 -2.94 1.12 3.03
N GLY A 471 -2.90 2.11 2.13
CA GLY A 471 -2.48 3.48 2.41
C GLY A 471 -3.58 4.35 3.04
N GLY A 472 -4.81 3.83 3.16
CA GLY A 472 -5.98 4.51 3.74
C GLY A 472 -6.71 5.44 2.77
N ARG A 473 -6.38 5.39 1.48
CA ARG A 473 -6.97 6.22 0.40
C ARG A 473 -7.71 5.37 -0.65
N GLU A 474 -7.64 4.06 -0.51
CA GLU A 474 -8.20 3.09 -1.45
C GLU A 474 -9.73 3.06 -1.30
N VAL A 475 -10.43 3.71 -2.21
CA VAL A 475 -11.88 3.56 -2.35
C VAL A 475 -12.15 2.73 -3.61
N ILE A 476 -12.82 1.60 -3.41
CA ILE A 476 -13.12 0.64 -4.47
C ILE A 476 -14.63 0.49 -4.53
N THR A 477 -15.24 1.12 -5.54
CA THR A 477 -16.69 1.07 -5.75
C THR A 477 -17.10 0.07 -6.83
N ILE A 478 -16.21 -0.27 -7.77
CA ILE A 478 -16.50 -1.17 -8.88
C ILE A 478 -15.36 -2.18 -9.11
N TYR A 479 -15.73 -3.46 -9.12
CA TYR A 479 -14.89 -4.57 -9.54
C TYR A 479 -15.35 -4.96 -10.95
N SER A 480 -14.72 -4.36 -11.96
CA SER A 480 -14.93 -4.69 -13.39
C SER A 480 -13.70 -5.37 -13.95
#